data_AF-A0A0J6VF52-F1
#
_entry.id   AF-A0A0J6VF52-F1
#
_cell.length_a   1.000
_cell.length_b   1.000
_cell.length_c   1.000
_cell.angle_alpha   90.00
_cell.angle_beta   90.00
_cell.angle_gamma   90.00
#
_symmetry.space_group_name_H-M   'P 1'
#
loop_
_entity.id
_entity.type
_entity.pdbx_description
1 polymer ?
#
loop_
_entity_poly.entity_id
_entity_poly.type
_entity_poly.pdbx_seq_one_letter_code
_entity_poly.pdbx_strand_id
1 'polypeptide(L)'
;MRLRVLIVIVLALSCAGCLGHRIAARRDASAPPSTGLTAATATRLGIPSSGTVLALPGADLHFRDNMADEFRGAFSTGPYTMKVVDYPRNLALDSIPTGVANIDAAIRATPGTIIVLAYSQGAQVASEWMRQHAQDPTAPGPDRLTFVLFGNPLRASGGSKVGDPTLRTTGLATPTDTPWHIVDVARRYDGYADSPTDRNNAEAVRNADLGKLFIHPHYEGVDLNDPSLTVWQRGNTTFVLTNEKPLLPNAVDAQIESAYRRD
;
A
#
# COMPACT_ATOMS: atom_id res chain seq x y z
N MET A 1 -33.37 10.20 12.09
CA MET A 1 -32.35 11.05 11.42
C MET A 1 -31.03 10.34 11.08
N ARG A 2 -30.80 9.06 11.48
CA ARG A 2 -29.54 8.34 11.23
C ARG A 2 -29.52 7.47 9.94
N LEU A 3 -30.68 7.20 9.33
CA LEU A 3 -30.78 6.36 8.13
C LEU A 3 -30.56 7.14 6.81
N ARG A 4 -30.79 8.46 6.82
CA ARG A 4 -30.64 9.31 5.62
C ARG A 4 -29.18 9.66 5.30
N VAL A 5 -28.29 9.65 6.30
CA VAL A 5 -26.86 9.96 6.11
C VAL A 5 -26.13 8.80 5.43
N LEU A 6 -26.52 7.55 5.71
CA LEU A 6 -25.89 6.36 5.11
C LEU A 6 -26.21 6.22 3.61
N ILE A 7 -27.43 6.59 3.19
CA ILE A 7 -27.87 6.51 1.79
C ILE A 7 -27.18 7.59 0.93
N VAL A 8 -26.88 8.77 1.48
CA VAL A 8 -26.20 9.85 0.76
C VAL A 8 -24.72 9.52 0.52
N ILE A 9 -24.06 8.80 1.43
CA ILE A 9 -22.66 8.36 1.25
C ILE A 9 -22.56 7.28 0.15
N VAL A 10 -23.51 6.33 0.09
CA VAL A 10 -23.55 5.28 -0.94
C VAL A 10 -23.87 5.82 -2.34
N LEU A 11 -24.75 6.84 -2.46
CA LEU A 11 -25.04 7.48 -3.74
C LEU A 11 -23.91 8.41 -4.23
N ALA A 12 -23.15 9.04 -3.33
CA ALA A 12 -22.01 9.87 -3.72
C ALA A 12 -20.84 9.03 -4.28
N LEU A 13 -20.64 7.81 -3.77
CA LEU A 13 -19.63 6.88 -4.31
C LEU A 13 -19.95 6.40 -5.74
N SER A 14 -21.22 6.31 -6.11
CA SER A 14 -21.63 5.82 -7.44
C SER A 14 -21.50 6.86 -8.55
N CYS A 15 -21.70 8.15 -8.26
CA CYS A 15 -21.49 9.22 -9.26
C CYS A 15 -20.02 9.67 -9.37
N ALA A 16 -19.27 9.68 -8.27
CA ALA A 16 -17.83 9.98 -8.30
C ALA A 16 -17.03 8.85 -8.97
N GLY A 17 -17.46 7.59 -8.79
CA GLY A 17 -16.91 6.42 -9.47
C GLY A 17 -16.99 6.54 -11.00
N CYS A 18 -18.07 7.08 -11.57
CA CYS A 18 -18.23 7.27 -13.01
C CYS A 18 -17.31 8.34 -13.62
N LEU A 19 -16.97 9.39 -12.86
CA LEU A 19 -16.08 10.46 -13.34
C LEU A 19 -14.60 10.10 -13.12
N GLY A 20 -14.27 9.44 -12.00
CA GLY A 20 -12.96 8.85 -11.75
C GLY A 20 -12.61 7.75 -12.75
N HIS A 21 -13.57 6.87 -13.08
CA HIS A 21 -13.40 5.88 -14.16
C HIS A 21 -13.08 6.55 -15.49
N ARG A 22 -13.65 7.72 -15.82
CA ARG A 22 -13.43 8.35 -17.14
C ARG A 22 -12.09 9.08 -17.26
N ILE A 23 -11.48 9.48 -16.14
CA ILE A 23 -10.17 10.14 -16.14
C ILE A 23 -9.05 9.10 -16.05
N ALA A 24 -9.23 8.01 -15.30
CA ALA A 24 -8.32 6.86 -15.28
C ALA A 24 -8.41 6.02 -16.57
N ALA A 25 -9.62 5.63 -17.01
CA ALA A 25 -9.79 4.76 -18.18
C ALA A 25 -9.38 5.38 -19.52
N ARG A 26 -9.24 6.72 -19.61
CA ARG A 26 -8.72 7.36 -20.84
C ARG A 26 -7.20 7.17 -21.01
N ARG A 27 -6.48 6.69 -20.00
CA ARG A 27 -5.07 6.26 -20.14
C ARG A 27 -4.89 4.74 -20.23
N ASP A 28 -5.85 3.95 -19.74
CA ASP A 28 -5.64 2.50 -19.51
C ASP A 28 -6.24 1.56 -20.57
N ALA A 29 -7.03 2.04 -21.54
CA ALA A 29 -7.69 1.17 -22.53
C ALA A 29 -6.76 0.52 -23.59
N SER A 30 -5.44 0.63 -23.44
CA SER A 30 -4.45 0.05 -24.38
C SER A 30 -3.26 -0.65 -23.70
N ALA A 31 -3.27 -0.76 -22.37
CA ALA A 31 -2.18 -1.39 -21.65
C ALA A 31 -2.27 -2.92 -21.85
N PRO A 32 -1.24 -3.59 -22.39
CA PRO A 32 -1.28 -5.05 -22.59
C PRO A 32 -1.44 -5.79 -21.26
N PRO A 33 -2.03 -7.00 -21.26
CA PRO A 33 -2.06 -7.87 -20.08
C PRO A 33 -0.62 -8.07 -19.57
N SER A 34 -0.45 -8.09 -18.24
CA SER A 34 0.87 -8.05 -17.63
C SER A 34 1.71 -9.28 -17.97
N THR A 35 2.93 -8.99 -18.38
CA THR A 35 4.10 -9.82 -18.11
C THR A 35 4.51 -9.47 -16.68
N GLY A 36 4.69 -10.44 -15.77
CA GLY A 36 5.10 -10.18 -14.38
C GLY A 36 6.36 -9.31 -14.23
N LEU A 37 6.87 -9.15 -13.00
CA LEU A 37 8.07 -8.33 -12.78
C LEU A 37 9.23 -8.78 -13.68
N THR A 38 9.84 -7.84 -14.42
CA THR A 38 11.06 -8.15 -15.16
C THR A 38 12.20 -8.47 -14.20
N ALA A 39 13.19 -9.25 -14.64
CA ALA A 39 14.39 -9.52 -13.84
C ALA A 39 15.08 -8.22 -13.40
N ALA A 40 15.15 -7.21 -14.28
CA ALA A 40 15.72 -5.91 -13.96
C ALA A 40 14.93 -5.20 -12.85
N THR A 41 13.59 -5.22 -12.89
CA THR A 41 12.74 -4.64 -11.84
C THR A 41 12.88 -5.39 -10.52
N ALA A 42 12.87 -6.72 -10.56
CA ALA A 42 13.06 -7.56 -9.38
C ALA A 42 14.38 -7.21 -8.69
N THR A 43 15.49 -7.11 -9.44
CA THR A 43 16.78 -6.66 -8.89
C THR A 43 16.75 -5.21 -8.42
N ARG A 44 16.17 -4.29 -9.20
CA ARG A 44 16.10 -2.86 -8.87
C ARG A 44 15.38 -2.60 -7.55
N LEU A 45 14.31 -3.34 -7.28
CA LEU A 45 13.48 -3.17 -6.09
C LEU A 45 13.87 -4.12 -4.95
N GLY A 46 14.72 -5.11 -5.20
CA GLY A 46 15.06 -6.16 -4.23
C GLY A 46 13.91 -7.14 -3.98
N ILE A 47 13.06 -7.38 -4.98
CA ILE A 47 11.94 -8.33 -4.90
C ILE A 47 12.44 -9.69 -5.41
N PRO A 48 12.23 -10.79 -4.69
CA PRO A 48 12.57 -12.13 -5.19
C PRO A 48 11.88 -12.42 -6.52
N SER A 49 12.58 -13.06 -7.46
CA SER A 49 12.07 -13.33 -8.81
C SER A 49 11.00 -14.42 -8.87
N SER A 50 10.76 -15.15 -7.77
CA SER A 50 9.72 -16.18 -7.63
C SER A 50 9.43 -16.43 -6.15
N GLY A 51 8.31 -17.08 -5.83
CA GLY A 51 8.00 -17.45 -4.46
C GLY A 51 6.50 -17.54 -4.16
N THR A 52 6.18 -17.86 -2.92
CA THR A 52 4.79 -17.78 -2.42
C THR A 52 4.51 -16.34 -1.99
N VAL A 53 3.46 -15.74 -2.55
CA VAL A 53 2.99 -14.42 -2.16
C VAL A 53 1.87 -14.58 -1.14
N LEU A 54 2.12 -14.17 0.11
CA LEU A 54 1.10 -14.10 1.16
C LEU A 54 0.47 -12.70 1.12
N ALA A 55 -0.74 -12.61 0.57
CA ALA A 55 -1.41 -11.34 0.33
C ALA A 55 -2.30 -10.93 1.52
N LEU A 56 -2.10 -9.71 2.02
CA LEU A 56 -2.91 -9.07 3.06
C LEU A 56 -3.72 -7.91 2.45
N PRO A 57 -5.03 -8.08 2.19
CA PRO A 57 -5.89 -7.02 1.66
C PRO A 57 -6.04 -5.81 2.59
N GLY A 58 -6.70 -4.76 2.11
CA GLY A 58 -7.04 -3.57 2.88
C GLY A 58 -8.29 -3.72 3.73
N ALA A 59 -8.65 -2.68 4.49
CA ALA A 59 -9.88 -2.66 5.27
C ALA A 59 -11.09 -2.32 4.39
N ASP A 60 -11.82 -3.34 4.00
CA ASP A 60 -12.93 -3.23 3.06
C ASP A 60 -14.08 -4.20 3.39
N LEU A 61 -14.10 -4.81 4.59
CA LEU A 61 -15.15 -5.74 5.01
C LEU A 61 -15.36 -6.92 4.02
N HIS A 62 -14.29 -7.38 3.38
CA HIS A 62 -14.35 -8.45 2.36
C HIS A 62 -15.17 -8.08 1.11
N PHE A 63 -15.39 -6.80 0.84
CA PHE A 63 -16.10 -6.36 -0.36
C PHE A 63 -15.26 -6.49 -1.65
N ARG A 64 -13.92 -6.55 -1.57
CA ARG A 64 -13.04 -6.70 -2.73
C ARG A 64 -12.06 -7.85 -2.54
N ASP A 65 -11.99 -8.77 -3.50
CA ASP A 65 -10.93 -9.77 -3.55
C ASP A 65 -9.98 -9.49 -4.73
N ASN A 66 -9.47 -8.26 -4.79
CA ASN A 66 -8.73 -7.72 -5.94
C ASN A 66 -7.20 -7.74 -5.78
N MET A 67 -6.65 -8.36 -4.73
CA MET A 67 -5.18 -8.46 -4.54
C MET A 67 -4.48 -9.09 -5.75
N ALA A 68 -5.19 -9.93 -6.50
CA ALA A 68 -4.67 -10.56 -7.71
C ALA A 68 -4.51 -9.59 -8.90
N ASP A 69 -5.21 -8.46 -8.90
CA ASP A 69 -5.15 -7.44 -9.96
C ASP A 69 -4.13 -6.34 -9.65
N GLU A 70 -3.73 -6.20 -8.38
CA GLU A 70 -2.80 -5.18 -7.93
C GLU A 70 -1.46 -5.27 -8.68
N PHE A 71 -0.88 -4.11 -8.98
CA PHE A 71 0.33 -4.00 -9.81
C PHE A 71 0.19 -4.68 -11.18
N ARG A 72 -0.98 -4.52 -11.81
CA ARG A 72 -1.36 -5.17 -13.06
C ARG A 72 -1.33 -6.71 -12.97
N GLY A 73 -1.42 -7.27 -11.78
CA GLY A 73 -1.32 -8.71 -11.52
C GLY A 73 0.11 -9.27 -11.47
N ALA A 74 1.13 -8.43 -11.31
CA ALA A 74 2.53 -8.85 -11.32
C ALA A 74 2.88 -9.96 -10.31
N PHE A 75 2.12 -10.07 -9.21
CA PHE A 75 2.32 -11.05 -8.13
C PHE A 75 1.34 -12.24 -8.15
N SER A 76 0.34 -12.24 -9.02
CA SER A 76 -0.70 -13.27 -9.08
C SER A 76 -0.48 -14.29 -10.19
N THR A 77 0.44 -14.00 -11.10
CA THR A 77 0.86 -14.91 -12.17
C THR A 77 2.19 -15.58 -11.84
N GLY A 78 2.46 -16.74 -12.47
CA GLY A 78 3.77 -17.37 -12.44
C GLY A 78 4.88 -16.37 -12.82
N PRO A 79 6.05 -16.40 -12.14
CA PRO A 79 6.53 -17.45 -11.24
C PRO A 79 6.11 -17.28 -9.75
N TYR A 80 5.15 -16.41 -9.46
CA TYR A 80 4.58 -16.27 -8.12
C TYR A 80 3.38 -17.18 -7.92
N THR A 81 3.17 -17.61 -6.67
CA THR A 81 1.94 -18.30 -6.26
C THR A 81 1.29 -17.51 -5.12
N MET A 82 0.23 -16.79 -5.44
CA MET A 82 -0.47 -15.96 -4.46
C MET A 82 -1.43 -16.79 -3.60
N LYS A 83 -1.44 -16.49 -2.29
CA LYS A 83 -2.40 -16.95 -1.30
C LYS A 83 -2.85 -15.76 -0.48
N VAL A 84 -4.15 -15.46 -0.49
CA VAL A 84 -4.72 -14.43 0.38
C VAL A 84 -4.80 -14.96 1.81
N VAL A 85 -4.28 -14.20 2.77
CA VAL A 85 -4.38 -14.51 4.19
C VAL A 85 -5.63 -13.84 4.74
N ASP A 86 -6.59 -14.64 5.17
CA ASP A 86 -7.85 -14.14 5.70
C ASP A 86 -7.67 -13.49 7.09
N TYR A 87 -8.36 -12.38 7.31
CA TYR A 87 -8.43 -11.67 8.59
C TYR A 87 -9.63 -10.71 8.56
N PRO A 88 -10.05 -10.10 9.69
CA PRO A 88 -11.34 -9.38 9.75
C PRO A 88 -11.51 -8.18 8.81
N ARG A 89 -10.43 -7.57 8.29
CA ARG A 89 -10.46 -6.49 7.27
C ARG A 89 -11.42 -5.34 7.59
N ASN A 90 -11.57 -5.02 8.87
CA ASN A 90 -12.53 -4.04 9.35
C ASN A 90 -11.87 -3.04 10.32
N LEU A 91 -12.65 -2.07 10.81
CA LEU A 91 -12.15 -1.02 11.71
C LEU A 91 -12.20 -1.39 13.20
N ALA A 92 -12.57 -2.62 13.53
CA ALA A 92 -12.57 -3.10 14.91
C ALA A 92 -11.14 -3.28 15.42
N LEU A 93 -10.98 -3.15 16.74
CA LEU A 93 -9.68 -3.11 17.42
C LEU A 93 -8.87 -4.40 17.30
N ASP A 94 -9.55 -5.51 17.08
CA ASP A 94 -9.01 -6.87 16.94
C ASP A 94 -8.59 -7.18 15.50
N SER A 95 -9.04 -6.43 14.49
CA SER A 95 -8.73 -6.71 13.08
C SER A 95 -7.23 -6.82 12.80
N ILE A 96 -6.44 -5.83 13.23
CA ILE A 96 -4.98 -5.84 13.05
C ILE A 96 -4.32 -6.97 13.86
N PRO A 97 -4.57 -7.13 15.18
CA PRO A 97 -4.06 -8.26 15.95
C PRO A 97 -4.36 -9.64 15.35
N THR A 98 -5.59 -9.88 14.88
CA THR A 98 -5.95 -11.14 14.22
C THR A 98 -5.17 -11.31 12.91
N GLY A 99 -5.03 -10.24 12.12
CA GLY A 99 -4.19 -10.26 10.92
C GLY A 99 -2.73 -10.63 11.23
N VAL A 100 -2.16 -10.10 12.32
CA VAL A 100 -0.78 -10.39 12.75
C VAL A 100 -0.63 -11.87 13.10
N ALA A 101 -1.56 -12.43 13.87
CA ALA A 101 -1.53 -13.85 14.22
C ALA A 101 -1.66 -14.74 12.97
N ASN A 102 -2.55 -14.40 12.04
CA ASN A 102 -2.79 -15.18 10.85
C ASN A 102 -1.63 -15.12 9.85
N ILE A 103 -1.01 -13.95 9.66
CA ILE A 103 0.17 -13.84 8.80
C ILE A 103 1.39 -14.54 9.41
N ASP A 104 1.57 -14.50 10.74
CA ASP A 104 2.63 -15.24 11.42
C ASP A 104 2.50 -16.76 11.17
N ALA A 105 1.30 -17.30 11.39
CA ALA A 105 1.01 -18.70 11.10
C ALA A 105 1.26 -19.06 9.63
N ALA A 106 0.82 -18.21 8.69
CA ALA A 106 1.01 -18.43 7.27
C ALA A 106 2.50 -18.38 6.86
N ILE A 107 3.28 -17.44 7.39
CA ILE A 107 4.72 -17.32 7.16
C ILE A 107 5.43 -18.60 7.64
N ARG A 108 5.13 -19.05 8.86
CA ARG A 108 5.75 -20.25 9.44
C ARG A 108 5.38 -21.54 8.72
N ALA A 109 4.17 -21.63 8.20
CA ALA A 109 3.69 -22.80 7.45
C ALA A 109 4.19 -22.84 5.99
N THR A 110 4.72 -21.73 5.47
CA THR A 110 5.11 -21.62 4.05
C THR A 110 6.60 -21.97 3.86
N PRO A 111 6.94 -23.01 3.07
CA PRO A 111 8.33 -23.31 2.74
C PRO A 111 8.87 -22.38 1.63
N GLY A 112 10.20 -22.35 1.47
CA GLY A 112 10.85 -21.60 0.39
C GLY A 112 10.79 -20.09 0.54
N THR A 113 10.88 -19.37 -0.58
CA THR A 113 10.84 -17.91 -0.63
C THR A 113 9.42 -17.38 -0.44
N ILE A 114 9.28 -16.39 0.43
CA ILE A 114 8.01 -15.78 0.85
C ILE A 114 8.05 -14.29 0.56
N ILE A 115 7.00 -13.79 -0.06
CA ILE A 115 6.75 -12.35 -0.22
C ILE A 115 5.45 -12.04 0.50
N VAL A 116 5.48 -11.16 1.49
CA VAL A 116 4.26 -10.63 2.10
C VAL A 116 3.84 -9.39 1.32
N LEU A 117 2.75 -9.49 0.56
CA LEU A 117 2.19 -8.41 -0.24
C LEU A 117 1.03 -7.79 0.52
N ALA A 118 1.17 -6.55 1.00
CA ALA A 118 0.27 -6.00 2.00
C ALA A 118 -0.24 -4.61 1.65
N TYR A 119 -1.57 -4.48 1.56
CA TYR A 119 -2.25 -3.26 1.15
C TYR A 119 -2.89 -2.54 2.33
N SER A 120 -2.72 -1.23 2.46
CA SER A 120 -3.50 -0.38 3.38
C SER A 120 -3.53 -0.90 4.84
N GLN A 121 -4.64 -1.47 5.34
CA GLN A 121 -4.67 -2.10 6.67
C GLN A 121 -3.79 -3.36 6.75
N GLY A 122 -3.68 -4.15 5.69
CA GLY A 122 -2.72 -5.24 5.59
C GLY A 122 -1.27 -4.76 5.77
N ALA A 123 -0.92 -3.58 5.24
CA ALA A 123 0.41 -3.00 5.46
C ALA A 123 0.65 -2.64 6.94
N GLN A 124 -0.40 -2.23 7.66
CA GLN A 124 -0.33 -2.01 9.11
C GLN A 124 -0.15 -3.33 9.87
N VAL A 125 -0.82 -4.39 9.45
CA VAL A 125 -0.63 -5.76 9.96
C VAL A 125 0.83 -6.20 9.78
N ALA A 126 1.39 -6.07 8.56
CA ALA A 126 2.78 -6.42 8.30
C ALA A 126 3.75 -5.57 9.12
N SER A 127 3.50 -4.27 9.25
CA SER A 127 4.30 -3.36 10.08
C SER A 127 4.33 -3.79 11.55
N GLU A 128 3.19 -4.22 12.08
CA GLU A 128 3.08 -4.70 13.46
C GLU A 128 3.75 -6.05 13.65
N TRP A 129 3.58 -6.98 12.70
CA TRP A 129 4.29 -8.27 12.70
C TRP A 129 5.81 -8.05 12.74
N MET A 130 6.35 -7.15 11.91
CA MET A 130 7.78 -6.86 11.90
C MET A 130 8.29 -6.36 13.25
N ARG A 131 7.53 -5.51 13.96
CA ARG A 131 7.91 -5.04 15.30
C ARG A 131 7.93 -6.17 16.33
N GLN A 132 6.98 -7.10 16.23
CA GLN A 132 6.87 -8.22 17.18
C GLN A 132 7.94 -9.29 16.94
N HIS A 133 8.39 -9.47 15.68
CA HIS A 133 9.24 -10.59 15.30
C HIS A 133 10.68 -10.22 14.90
N ALA A 134 11.06 -8.93 14.83
CA ALA A 134 12.41 -8.53 14.40
C ALA A 134 13.55 -9.14 15.24
N GLN A 135 13.27 -9.55 16.48
CA GLN A 135 14.21 -10.20 17.39
C GLN A 135 13.85 -11.68 17.67
N ASP A 136 12.87 -12.23 16.96
CA ASP A 136 12.47 -13.64 17.07
C ASP A 136 13.41 -14.52 16.23
N PRO A 137 14.27 -15.35 16.85
CA PRO A 137 15.22 -16.19 16.11
C PRO A 137 14.53 -17.32 15.32
N THR A 138 13.24 -17.54 15.54
CA THR A 138 12.45 -18.58 14.85
C THR A 138 11.70 -18.03 13.63
N ALA A 139 11.63 -16.70 13.47
CA ALA A 139 11.04 -16.10 12.28
C ALA A 139 11.95 -16.34 11.06
N PRO A 140 11.39 -16.61 9.86
CA PRO A 140 12.20 -16.76 8.66
C PRO A 140 13.10 -15.55 8.40
N GLY A 141 14.36 -15.79 8.07
CA GLY A 141 15.36 -14.74 7.83
C GLY A 141 15.13 -13.93 6.54
N PRO A 142 15.94 -12.88 6.32
CA PRO A 142 15.86 -12.02 5.14
C PRO A 142 16.21 -12.70 3.81
N ASP A 143 16.88 -13.86 3.86
CA ASP A 143 17.12 -14.73 2.71
C ASP A 143 15.84 -15.42 2.20
N ARG A 144 14.82 -15.51 3.07
CA ARG A 144 13.55 -16.19 2.78
C ARG A 144 12.34 -15.26 2.75
N LEU A 145 12.35 -14.15 3.48
CA LEU A 145 11.17 -13.31 3.69
C LEU A 145 11.41 -11.87 3.25
N THR A 146 10.57 -11.40 2.32
CA THR A 146 10.54 -10.01 1.83
C THR A 146 9.15 -9.43 2.00
N PHE A 147 9.05 -8.14 2.33
CA PHE A 147 7.78 -7.43 2.43
C PHE A 147 7.61 -6.48 1.25
N VAL A 148 6.42 -6.47 0.64
CA VAL A 148 5.99 -5.48 -0.35
C VAL A 148 4.73 -4.81 0.21
N LEU A 149 4.90 -3.61 0.73
CA LEU A 149 3.84 -2.80 1.31
C LEU A 149 3.36 -1.78 0.28
N PHE A 150 2.06 -1.49 0.26
CA PHE A 150 1.53 -0.46 -0.60
C PHE A 150 0.26 0.18 -0.05
N GLY A 151 0.03 1.43 -0.43
CA GLY A 151 -0.99 2.25 0.22
C GLY A 151 -0.77 2.31 1.73
N ASN A 152 0.47 2.21 2.20
CA ASN A 152 0.77 1.99 3.61
C ASN A 152 0.49 3.26 4.46
N PRO A 153 -0.52 3.28 5.34
CA PRO A 153 -0.81 4.47 6.14
C PRO A 153 0.27 4.77 7.19
N LEU A 154 1.09 3.76 7.53
CA LEU A 154 2.24 3.86 8.43
C LEU A 154 3.54 3.98 7.64
N ARG A 155 3.49 4.32 6.35
CA ARG A 155 4.68 4.52 5.52
C ARG A 155 5.62 5.48 6.23
N ALA A 156 6.85 5.06 6.42
CA ALA A 156 7.78 5.78 7.27
C ALA A 156 8.35 7.06 6.60
N SER A 157 7.97 7.30 5.34
CA SER A 157 8.22 8.49 4.55
C SER A 157 6.85 9.07 4.11
N GLY A 158 6.21 9.86 4.97
CA GLY A 158 4.95 10.55 4.63
C GLY A 158 3.63 9.82 4.89
N GLY A 159 3.63 8.69 5.62
CA GLY A 159 2.41 7.99 6.00
C GLY A 159 1.52 8.82 6.93
N SER A 160 0.22 8.91 6.63
CA SER A 160 -0.68 9.83 7.31
C SER A 160 -0.98 9.44 8.76
N LYS A 161 -0.82 8.17 9.13
CA LYS A 161 -1.08 7.66 10.48
C LYS A 161 0.15 7.70 11.38
N VAL A 162 1.32 8.08 10.85
CA VAL A 162 2.54 8.20 11.66
C VAL A 162 2.36 9.38 12.63
N GLY A 163 2.45 9.11 13.92
CA GLY A 163 2.24 10.12 14.97
C GLY A 163 0.77 10.37 15.34
N ASP A 164 -0.19 9.79 14.61
CA ASP A 164 -1.61 9.92 14.93
C ASP A 164 -1.96 9.02 16.13
N PRO A 165 -2.66 9.54 17.16
CA PRO A 165 -3.23 8.70 18.19
C PRO A 165 -4.20 7.68 17.57
N THR A 166 -3.98 6.40 17.84
CA THR A 166 -4.95 5.33 17.59
C THR A 166 -5.61 4.92 18.91
N LEU A 167 -6.68 4.14 18.82
CA LEU A 167 -7.37 3.59 19.99
C LEU A 167 -6.51 2.63 20.84
N ARG A 168 -5.35 2.17 20.34
CA ARG A 168 -4.44 1.25 21.05
C ARG A 168 -3.07 1.87 21.37
N THR A 169 -2.53 2.67 20.47
CA THR A 169 -1.18 3.31 20.56
C THR A 169 -1.13 4.58 19.72
N THR A 170 -0.05 5.34 19.73
CA THR A 170 0.25 6.24 18.60
C THR A 170 0.65 5.39 17.38
N GLY A 171 0.22 5.76 16.18
CA GLY A 171 0.62 5.09 14.94
C GLY A 171 2.13 5.23 14.76
N LEU A 172 2.85 4.11 14.90
CA LEU A 172 4.30 4.08 14.72
C LEU A 172 4.61 3.92 13.24
N ALA A 173 5.61 4.66 12.76
CA ALA A 173 6.15 4.44 11.42
C ALA A 173 6.53 2.97 11.23
N THR A 174 6.34 2.46 10.03
CA THR A 174 6.83 1.14 9.62
C THR A 174 8.33 1.09 9.90
N PRO A 175 8.84 0.12 10.66
CA PRO A 175 10.27 0.05 10.96
C PRO A 175 11.05 -0.13 9.66
N THR A 176 12.10 0.67 9.47
CA THR A 176 13.01 0.55 8.31
C THR A 176 14.30 -0.19 8.66
N ASP A 177 14.52 -0.46 9.95
CA ASP A 177 15.66 -1.11 10.57
C ASP A 177 15.34 -2.56 10.99
N THR A 178 14.51 -3.25 10.19
CA THR A 178 14.21 -4.67 10.40
C THR A 178 15.26 -5.55 9.72
N PRO A 179 15.43 -6.83 10.13
CA PRO A 179 16.29 -7.75 9.40
C PRO A 179 15.87 -7.94 7.92
N TRP A 180 14.57 -7.84 7.63
CA TRP A 180 13.99 -8.09 6.30
C TRP A 180 14.12 -6.91 5.34
N HIS A 181 14.19 -7.24 4.05
CA HIS A 181 14.02 -6.26 2.99
C HIS A 181 12.55 -5.89 2.82
N ILE A 182 12.29 -4.59 2.69
CA ILE A 182 10.95 -4.02 2.54
C ILE A 182 10.91 -3.18 1.27
N VAL A 183 9.88 -3.36 0.45
CA VAL A 183 9.54 -2.46 -0.66
C VAL A 183 8.25 -1.74 -0.29
N ASP A 184 8.28 -0.43 -0.10
CA ASP A 184 7.10 0.36 0.30
C ASP A 184 6.68 1.31 -0.84
N VAL A 185 5.61 0.93 -1.53
CA VAL A 185 5.09 1.57 -2.74
C VAL A 185 3.95 2.53 -2.41
N ALA A 186 4.16 3.81 -2.67
CA ALA A 186 3.12 4.83 -2.60
C ALA A 186 2.71 5.29 -3.99
N ARG A 187 1.42 5.55 -4.17
CA ARG A 187 0.97 6.40 -5.26
C ARG A 187 1.18 7.86 -4.87
N ARG A 188 1.68 8.71 -5.77
CA ARG A 188 1.88 10.13 -5.43
C ARG A 188 0.53 10.74 -5.09
N TYR A 189 0.47 11.46 -3.98
CA TYR A 189 -0.75 12.02 -3.41
C TYR A 189 -1.77 11.00 -2.90
N ASP A 190 -1.46 9.71 -2.78
CA ASP A 190 -2.26 8.82 -1.92
C ASP A 190 -2.26 9.40 -0.51
N GLY A 191 -3.34 10.05 -0.08
CA GLY A 191 -3.31 10.80 1.17
C GLY A 191 -3.13 9.97 2.45
N TYR A 192 -3.16 8.63 2.36
CA TYR A 192 -2.74 7.74 3.44
C TYR A 192 -1.25 7.41 3.37
N ALA A 193 -0.70 7.10 2.19
CA ALA A 193 0.69 6.66 2.04
C ALA A 193 1.68 7.80 1.74
N ASP A 194 1.23 8.86 1.09
CA ASP A 194 1.94 10.08 0.71
C ASP A 194 1.10 11.29 1.15
N SER A 195 1.23 11.66 2.43
CA SER A 195 0.49 12.75 3.07
C SER A 195 1.40 13.97 3.27
N PRO A 196 0.90 15.21 3.12
CA PRO A 196 1.69 16.41 3.38
C PRO A 196 2.04 16.49 4.87
N THR A 197 3.29 16.81 5.16
CA THR A 197 3.75 17.08 6.53
C THR A 197 3.39 18.48 6.99
N ASP A 198 3.36 19.46 6.07
CA ASP A 198 2.83 20.79 6.37
C ASP A 198 1.30 20.79 6.23
N ARG A 199 0.62 20.70 7.38
CA ARG A 199 -0.85 20.71 7.44
C ARG A 199 -1.46 22.11 7.27
N ASN A 200 -0.66 23.17 7.24
CA ASN A 200 -1.16 24.53 7.00
C ASN A 200 -1.35 24.84 5.51
N ASN A 201 -0.74 24.05 4.63
CA ASN A 201 -0.98 24.15 3.19
C ASN A 201 -2.32 23.50 2.82
N ALA A 202 -3.37 24.31 2.81
CA ALA A 202 -4.74 23.85 2.58
C ALA A 202 -4.96 23.21 1.20
N GLU A 203 -4.20 23.59 0.17
CA GLU A 203 -4.27 22.96 -1.15
C GLU A 203 -3.66 21.56 -1.12
N ALA A 204 -2.48 21.40 -0.53
CA ALA A 204 -1.85 20.09 -0.37
C ALA A 204 -2.71 19.13 0.46
N VAL A 205 -3.28 19.61 1.57
CA VAL A 205 -4.19 18.80 2.42
C VAL A 205 -5.43 18.37 1.62
N ARG A 206 -6.08 19.29 0.90
CA ARG A 206 -7.25 18.97 0.07
C ARG A 206 -6.91 18.00 -1.06
N ASN A 207 -5.74 18.16 -1.69
CA ASN A 207 -5.25 17.26 -2.72
C ASN A 207 -5.03 15.85 -2.15
N ALA A 208 -4.40 15.72 -0.99
CA ALA A 208 -4.22 14.45 -0.31
C ALA A 208 -5.56 13.81 0.10
N ASP A 209 -6.53 14.59 0.59
CA ASP A 209 -7.86 14.07 0.94
C ASP A 209 -8.63 13.55 -0.28
N LEU A 210 -8.53 14.22 -1.43
CA LEU A 210 -9.01 13.66 -2.70
C LEU A 210 -8.25 12.38 -3.06
N GLY A 211 -6.94 12.35 -2.80
CA GLY A 211 -6.10 11.17 -3.00
C GLY A 211 -6.54 9.94 -2.19
N LYS A 212 -7.02 10.13 -0.96
CA LYS A 212 -7.63 9.04 -0.17
C LYS A 212 -8.83 8.40 -0.88
N LEU A 213 -9.56 9.17 -1.68
CA LEU A 213 -10.78 8.73 -2.38
C LEU A 213 -10.51 8.21 -3.79
N PHE A 214 -9.60 8.84 -4.52
CA PHE A 214 -9.41 8.61 -5.96
C PHE A 214 -8.08 7.95 -6.33
N ILE A 215 -7.11 7.90 -5.42
CA ILE A 215 -5.79 7.32 -5.66
C ILE A 215 -5.61 6.07 -4.81
N HIS A 216 -5.81 6.19 -3.49
CA HIS A 216 -5.61 5.11 -2.53
C HIS A 216 -6.34 3.80 -2.89
N PRO A 217 -7.60 3.82 -3.37
CA PRO A 217 -8.33 2.58 -3.68
C PRO A 217 -7.89 1.89 -4.98
N HIS A 218 -6.88 2.45 -5.68
CA HIS A 218 -6.54 2.08 -7.05
C HIS A 218 -5.04 1.84 -7.21
N TYR A 219 -4.58 0.60 -7.07
CA TYR A 219 -3.19 0.19 -7.32
C TYR A 219 -3.07 -0.83 -8.47
N GLU A 220 -4.19 -1.27 -9.04
CA GLU A 220 -4.30 -2.21 -10.15
C GLU A 220 -3.57 -1.75 -11.41
N GLY A 221 -3.52 -0.44 -11.65
CA GLY A 221 -2.84 0.15 -12.81
C GLY A 221 -1.35 0.42 -12.62
N VAL A 222 -0.80 0.25 -11.42
CA VAL A 222 0.60 0.62 -11.15
C VAL A 222 1.56 -0.38 -11.80
N ASP A 223 2.39 0.10 -12.72
CA ASP A 223 3.43 -0.73 -13.35
C ASP A 223 4.76 -0.59 -12.61
N LEU A 224 5.13 -1.61 -11.83
CA LEU A 224 6.41 -1.62 -11.12
C LEU A 224 7.63 -1.71 -12.06
N ASN A 225 7.42 -2.08 -13.34
CA ASN A 225 8.46 -2.05 -14.35
C ASN A 225 8.72 -0.64 -14.93
N ASP A 226 7.89 0.35 -14.60
CA ASP A 226 8.11 1.72 -15.06
C ASP A 226 9.45 2.26 -14.51
N PRO A 227 10.42 2.60 -15.39
CA PRO A 227 11.70 3.14 -14.98
C PRO A 227 11.60 4.58 -14.47
N SER A 228 10.49 5.27 -14.71
CA SER A 228 10.24 6.64 -14.22
C SER A 228 9.89 6.70 -12.74
N LEU A 229 9.54 5.56 -12.11
CA LEU A 229 9.24 5.50 -10.68
C LEU A 229 10.42 6.06 -9.88
N THR A 230 10.11 6.96 -8.95
CA THR A 230 11.12 7.49 -8.02
C THR A 230 11.41 6.42 -6.97
N VAL A 231 12.68 6.03 -6.85
CA VAL A 231 13.12 4.99 -5.92
C VAL A 231 14.25 5.53 -5.06
N TRP A 232 14.15 5.31 -3.75
CA TRP A 232 15.20 5.64 -2.78
C TRP A 232 15.21 4.63 -1.65
N GLN A 233 16.27 4.66 -0.83
CA GLN A 233 16.42 3.71 0.28
C GLN A 233 16.59 4.42 1.62
N ARG A 234 16.09 3.77 2.68
CA ARG A 234 16.39 4.09 4.07
C ARG A 234 16.40 2.81 4.89
N GLY A 235 17.52 2.52 5.54
CA GLY A 235 17.72 1.21 6.18
C GLY A 235 17.52 0.08 5.16
N ASN A 236 16.77 -0.95 5.55
CA ASN A 236 16.40 -2.08 4.70
C ASN A 236 15.10 -1.85 3.92
N THR A 237 14.64 -0.59 3.78
CA THR A 237 13.44 -0.25 3.01
C THR A 237 13.80 0.45 1.70
N THR A 238 13.33 -0.12 0.59
CA THR A 238 13.26 0.53 -0.73
C THR A 238 11.90 1.19 -0.88
N PHE A 239 11.90 2.51 -0.90
CA PHE A 239 10.71 3.30 -1.14
C PHE A 239 10.49 3.50 -2.63
N VAL A 240 9.25 3.34 -3.08
CA VAL A 240 8.84 3.55 -4.46
C VAL A 240 7.71 4.58 -4.49
N LEU A 241 7.80 5.55 -5.39
CA LEU A 241 6.78 6.57 -5.60
C LEU A 241 6.51 6.75 -7.09
N THR A 242 5.23 6.80 -7.45
CA THR A 242 4.75 7.10 -8.81
C THR A 242 4.72 8.63 -9.05
N ASN A 243 4.22 9.05 -10.22
CA ASN A 243 4.40 10.41 -10.73
C ASN A 243 3.07 11.07 -11.17
N GLU A 244 1.98 10.83 -10.47
CA GLU A 244 0.69 11.47 -10.73
C GLU A 244 0.79 13.00 -10.65
N LYS A 245 -0.10 13.67 -11.38
CA LYS A 245 -0.34 15.11 -11.23
C LYS A 245 -1.33 15.36 -10.09
N PRO A 246 -1.31 16.56 -9.47
CA PRO A 246 -2.32 16.93 -8.49
C PRO A 246 -3.73 16.74 -9.02
N LEU A 247 -4.63 16.35 -8.13
CA LEU A 247 -6.06 16.13 -8.41
C LEU A 247 -6.83 17.45 -8.50
N LEU A 248 -6.29 18.52 -7.92
CA LEU A 248 -6.93 19.84 -7.93
C LEU A 248 -6.75 20.52 -9.30
N PRO A 249 -7.85 20.98 -9.94
CA PRO A 249 -7.76 21.75 -11.17
C PRO A 249 -6.93 23.03 -10.96
N ASN A 250 -6.03 23.32 -11.90
CA ASN A 250 -5.16 24.51 -11.91
C ASN A 250 -4.18 24.62 -10.72
N ALA A 251 -4.01 23.57 -9.92
CA ALA A 251 -3.00 23.60 -8.87
C ALA A 251 -1.59 23.70 -9.47
N VAL A 252 -0.73 24.47 -8.80
CA VAL A 252 0.68 24.56 -9.16
C VAL A 252 1.41 23.43 -8.44
N ASP A 253 1.94 22.45 -9.20
CA ASP A 253 2.65 21.29 -8.66
C ASP A 253 3.65 21.68 -7.55
N ALA A 254 4.47 22.71 -7.79
CA ALA A 254 5.49 23.16 -6.83
C ALA A 254 4.90 23.65 -5.49
N GLN A 255 3.71 24.26 -5.48
CA GLN A 255 3.05 24.73 -4.26
C GLN A 255 2.47 23.58 -3.43
N ILE A 256 1.97 22.54 -4.10
CA ILE A 256 1.53 21.32 -3.40
C ILE A 256 2.74 20.56 -2.88
N GLU A 257 3.75 20.33 -3.72
CA GLU A 257 4.94 19.56 -3.39
C GLU A 257 5.75 20.17 -2.24
N SER A 258 5.73 21.49 -2.04
CA SER A 258 6.45 22.13 -0.92
C SER A 258 5.93 21.70 0.46
N ALA A 259 4.71 21.13 0.55
CA ALA A 259 4.14 20.63 1.79
C ALA A 259 4.54 19.18 2.13
N TYR A 260 5.21 18.48 1.20
CA TYR A 260 5.57 17.06 1.35
C TYR A 260 7.02 16.90 1.76
N ARG A 261 7.24 16.04 2.75
CA ARG A 261 8.57 15.60 3.19
C ARG A 261 8.61 14.08 3.12
N ARG A 262 9.50 13.57 2.26
CA ARG A 262 9.59 12.15 1.87
C ARG A 262 10.96 11.54 2.22
N ASP A 263 11.76 12.28 2.96
CA ASP A 263 13.00 11.82 3.59
C ASP A 263 12.76 10.75 4.69
#